data_AF-A0A1I2GKR4-F1
#
_entry.id   AF-A0A1I2GKR4-F1
#
_cell.length_a   1.000
_cell.length_b   1.000
_cell.length_c   1.000
_cell.angle_alpha   90.00
_cell.angle_beta   90.00
_cell.angle_gamma   90.00
#
_symmetry.space_group_name_H-M   'P 1'
#
loop_
_entity.id
_entity.type
_entity.pdbx_description
1 polymer ?
#
loop_
_entity_poly.entity_id
_entity_poly.type
_entity_poly.pdbx_seq_one_letter_code
_entity_poly.pdbx_strand_id
1 'polypeptide(L)'
;MEPYESILNGLKREVLEETGLTVTEVEGSEKRIDTVGINSNFEVECLEPYCVYQTIKGPVDSIGMYFICRAEGQLLSEGDETLHIRWEAIEDLYLLMKNDPRKFSDVDRAGLKYYLKHKFGKQFE
;
A
#
# COMPACT_ATOMS: atom_id res chain seq x y z
N MET A 1 -9.24 -3.55 10.44
CA MET A 1 -7.98 -3.88 11.13
C MET A 1 -8.27 -4.66 12.38
N GLU A 2 -7.76 -5.88 12.43
CA GLU A 2 -7.82 -6.70 13.63
C GLU A 2 -6.88 -6.11 14.71
N PRO A 3 -7.29 -6.08 15.99
CA PRO A 3 -6.45 -5.57 17.06
C PRO A 3 -5.11 -6.32 17.13
N TYR A 4 -4.01 -5.57 17.15
CA TYR A 4 -2.64 -6.10 17.24
C TYR A 4 -2.21 -7.00 16.07
N GLU A 5 -2.89 -6.91 14.92
CA GLU A 5 -2.46 -7.57 13.69
C GLU A 5 -1.11 -7.02 13.23
N SER A 6 -0.19 -7.92 12.84
CA SER A 6 1.05 -7.51 12.19
C SER A 6 0.76 -6.77 10.89
N ILE A 7 1.50 -5.69 10.64
CA ILE A 7 1.45 -4.84 9.45
C ILE A 7 1.53 -5.69 8.17
N LEU A 8 2.41 -6.69 8.11
CA LEU A 8 2.53 -7.55 6.92
C LEU A 8 1.36 -8.52 6.79
N ASN A 9 0.75 -8.96 7.89
CA ASN A 9 -0.42 -9.82 7.86
C ASN A 9 -1.65 -9.05 7.39
N GLY A 10 -1.88 -7.86 7.96
CA GLY A 10 -2.94 -6.96 7.53
C GLY A 10 -2.79 -6.62 6.06
N LEU A 11 -1.60 -6.19 5.61
CA LEU A 11 -1.34 -5.91 4.19
C LEU A 11 -1.70 -7.09 3.27
N LYS A 12 -1.29 -8.31 3.62
CA LYS A 12 -1.58 -9.52 2.81
C LYS A 12 -3.07 -9.84 2.80
N ARG A 13 -3.74 -9.72 3.94
CA ARG A 13 -5.17 -9.99 4.10
C ARG A 13 -6.00 -9.00 3.30
N GLU A 14 -5.79 -7.69 3.49
CA GLU A 14 -6.55 -6.63 2.81
C GLU A 14 -6.37 -6.75 1.28
N VAL A 15 -5.15 -6.98 0.78
CA VAL A 15 -4.92 -7.17 -0.66
C VAL A 15 -5.70 -8.38 -1.20
N LEU A 16 -5.76 -9.48 -0.44
CA LEU A 16 -6.51 -10.66 -0.86
C LEU A 16 -8.03 -10.40 -0.85
N GLU A 17 -8.54 -9.77 0.20
CA GLU A 17 -9.98 -9.48 0.38
C GLU A 17 -10.50 -8.46 -0.65
N GLU A 18 -9.72 -7.42 -0.96
CA GLU A 18 -10.09 -6.36 -1.90
C GLU A 18 -9.87 -6.76 -3.37
N THR A 19 -8.89 -7.62 -3.68
CA THR A 19 -8.47 -7.85 -5.08
C THR A 19 -8.50 -9.31 -5.54
N GLY A 20 -8.49 -10.28 -4.62
CA GLY A 20 -8.29 -11.70 -4.91
C GLY A 20 -6.83 -12.12 -5.13
N LEU A 21 -5.89 -11.19 -5.04
CA LEU A 21 -4.47 -11.47 -5.26
C LEU A 21 -3.78 -11.90 -3.96
N THR A 22 -2.90 -12.89 -4.09
CA THR A 22 -2.00 -13.31 -3.02
C THR A 22 -0.69 -12.57 -3.15
N VAL A 23 -0.31 -11.81 -2.12
CA VAL A 23 1.02 -11.17 -2.05
C VAL A 23 2.09 -12.21 -1.77
N THR A 24 3.03 -12.36 -2.71
CA THR A 24 4.13 -13.32 -2.65
C THR A 24 5.42 -12.70 -2.10
N GLU A 25 5.59 -11.39 -2.24
CA GLU A 25 6.77 -10.68 -1.74
C GLU A 25 6.41 -9.23 -1.37
N VAL A 26 7.07 -8.71 -0.33
CA VAL A 26 6.99 -7.30 0.06
C VAL A 26 8.41 -6.75 0.13
N GLU A 27 8.71 -5.74 -0.68
CA GLU A 27 10.04 -5.09 -0.72
C GLU A 27 10.39 -4.51 0.66
N GLY A 28 11.57 -4.84 1.20
CA GLY A 28 12.03 -4.39 2.52
C GLY A 28 11.59 -5.25 3.69
N SER A 29 10.72 -6.26 3.48
CA SER A 29 10.22 -7.13 4.56
C SER A 29 11.31 -7.99 5.20
N GLU A 30 12.44 -8.21 4.53
CA GLU A 30 13.60 -8.92 5.07
C GLU A 30 14.26 -8.17 6.25
N LYS A 31 14.01 -6.86 6.38
CA LYS A 31 14.50 -6.03 7.49
C LYS A 31 13.58 -6.05 8.70
N ARG A 32 12.44 -6.75 8.62
CA ARG A 32 11.49 -6.86 9.72
C ARG A 32 12.16 -7.48 10.95
N ILE A 33 11.96 -6.86 12.10
CA ILE A 33 12.36 -7.38 13.40
C ILE A 33 11.17 -7.28 14.35
N ASP A 34 11.05 -8.23 15.28
CA ASP A 34 10.00 -8.21 16.28
C ASP A 34 10.51 -8.74 17.63
N THR A 35 9.63 -8.63 18.63
CA THR A 35 9.86 -9.16 19.98
C THR A 35 8.94 -10.34 20.31
N VAL A 36 8.41 -11.04 19.30
CA VAL A 36 7.46 -12.14 19.49
C VAL A 36 8.10 -13.24 20.33
N GLY A 37 7.38 -13.70 21.35
CA GLY A 37 7.86 -14.71 22.29
C GLY A 37 8.85 -14.23 23.36
N ILE A 38 9.24 -12.94 23.38
CA ILE A 38 10.07 -12.37 24.47
C ILE A 38 9.20 -12.05 25.69
N ASN A 39 8.10 -11.34 25.49
CA ASN A 39 7.08 -11.06 26.50
C ASN A 39 5.69 -11.25 25.87
N SER A 40 4.99 -12.31 26.24
CA SER A 40 3.69 -12.66 25.67
C SER A 40 2.59 -11.61 25.91
N ASN A 41 2.82 -10.66 26.82
CA ASN A 41 1.87 -9.58 27.11
C ASN A 41 2.19 -8.29 26.34
N PHE A 42 3.32 -8.23 25.61
CA PHE A 42 3.76 -7.03 24.91
C PHE A 42 4.72 -7.38 23.77
N GLU A 43 4.19 -7.40 22.55
CA GLU A 43 4.94 -7.69 21.34
C GLU A 43 4.90 -6.48 20.40
N VAL A 44 6.04 -6.14 19.82
CA VAL A 44 6.19 -5.02 18.90
C VAL A 44 6.98 -5.51 17.69
N GLU A 45 6.62 -5.01 16.52
CA GLU A 45 7.40 -5.19 15.30
C GLU A 45 7.87 -3.85 14.73
N CYS A 46 9.02 -3.90 14.06
CA CYS A 46 9.57 -2.81 13.27
C CYS A 46 9.81 -3.34 11.85
N LEU A 47 9.46 -2.53 10.85
CA LEU A 47 9.78 -2.80 9.46
C LEU A 47 9.94 -1.49 8.70
N GLU A 48 10.61 -1.55 7.55
CA GLU A 48 10.81 -0.40 6.67
C GLU A 48 9.73 -0.40 5.58
N PRO A 49 8.82 0.59 5.54
CA PRO A 49 7.91 0.76 4.43
C PRO A 49 8.61 1.37 3.22
N TYR A 50 8.00 1.29 2.05
CA TYR A 50 8.51 2.01 0.88
C TYR A 50 8.43 3.53 1.08
N CYS A 51 7.29 4.01 1.58
CA CYS A 51 7.16 5.38 2.07
C CYS A 51 6.04 5.51 3.10
N VAL A 52 6.02 6.63 3.80
CA VAL A 52 5.00 7.00 4.79
C VAL A 52 4.29 8.24 4.29
N TYR A 53 2.98 8.31 4.48
CA TYR A 53 2.23 9.55 4.31
C TYR A 53 1.76 10.09 5.66
N GLN A 54 1.53 11.40 5.69
CA GLN A 54 0.82 12.08 6.76
C GLN A 54 -0.23 12.99 6.13
N THR A 55 -1.46 12.98 6.66
CA THR A 55 -2.45 13.99 6.30
C THR A 55 -2.01 15.35 6.87
N ILE A 56 -1.58 16.27 6.01
CA ILE A 56 -1.19 17.62 6.44
C ILE A 56 -2.35 18.62 6.44
N LYS A 57 -3.47 18.26 5.80
CA LYS A 57 -4.74 19.01 5.77
C LYS A 57 -5.85 18.09 5.25
N GLY A 58 -6.92 17.91 6.01
CA GLY A 58 -8.04 17.07 5.59
C GLY A 58 -9.04 16.78 6.71
N PRO A 59 -10.09 16.01 6.44
CA PRO A 59 -11.09 15.63 7.44
C PRO A 59 -10.60 14.56 8.42
N VAL A 60 -9.50 13.86 8.08
CA VAL A 60 -8.94 12.77 8.89
C VAL A 60 -7.45 13.02 9.11
N ASP A 61 -7.06 13.16 10.37
CA ASP A 61 -5.65 13.21 10.79
C ASP A 61 -5.11 11.78 10.86
N SER A 62 -4.23 11.41 9.92
CA SER A 62 -3.75 10.04 9.79
C SER A 62 -2.32 9.97 9.27
N ILE A 63 -1.65 8.89 9.64
CA ILE A 63 -0.38 8.44 9.10
C ILE A 63 -0.62 7.04 8.53
N GLY A 64 -0.03 6.74 7.38
CA GLY A 64 -0.07 5.40 6.83
C GLY A 64 1.18 5.07 6.04
N MET A 65 1.31 3.80 5.69
CA MET A 65 2.52 3.21 5.12
C MET A 65 2.19 2.58 3.78
N TYR A 66 3.03 2.86 2.77
CA TYR A 66 2.96 2.20 1.48
C TYR A 66 4.03 1.13 1.37
N PHE A 67 3.67 0.01 0.76
CA PHE A 67 4.56 -1.11 0.50
C PHE A 67 4.52 -1.48 -0.98
N ILE A 68 5.69 -1.81 -1.55
CA ILE A 68 5.75 -2.39 -2.90
C ILE A 68 5.67 -3.90 -2.76
N CYS A 69 4.69 -4.49 -3.43
CA CYS A 69 4.43 -5.93 -3.36
C CYS A 69 4.57 -6.59 -4.73
N ARG A 70 4.97 -7.86 -4.74
CA ARG A 70 4.66 -8.79 -5.83
C ARG A 70 3.44 -9.58 -5.41
N ALA A 71 2.49 -9.76 -6.33
CA ALA A 71 1.28 -10.52 -6.07
C ALA A 71 0.89 -11.33 -7.31
N GLU A 72 0.21 -12.45 -7.08
CA GLU A 72 -0.27 -13.36 -8.11
C GLU A 72 -1.68 -13.85 -7.80
N GLY A 73 -2.37 -14.38 -8.80
CA GLY A 73 -3.73 -14.91 -8.66
C GLY A 73 -4.67 -14.41 -9.75
N GLN A 74 -5.96 -14.58 -9.49
CA GLN A 74 -7.02 -14.09 -10.37
C GLN A 74 -7.71 -12.90 -9.70
N LEU A 75 -7.86 -11.82 -10.46
CA LEU A 75 -8.58 -10.64 -9.99
C LEU A 75 -10.04 -10.98 -9.74
N LEU A 76 -10.57 -10.51 -8.61
CA LEU A 76 -12.01 -10.51 -8.38
C LEU A 76 -12.69 -9.51 -9.33
N SER A 77 -13.95 -9.78 -9.66
CA SER A 77 -14.80 -8.79 -10.33
C SER A 77 -15.20 -7.65 -9.39
N GLU A 78 -15.35 -7.98 -8.10
CA GLU A 78 -15.71 -7.11 -6.98
C GLU A 78 -15.10 -7.74 -5.72
N GLY A 79 -14.40 -6.94 -4.92
CA GLY A 79 -13.84 -7.34 -3.63
C GLY A 79 -14.54 -6.62 -2.49
N ASP A 80 -13.97 -6.68 -1.29
CA ASP A 80 -14.53 -5.93 -0.16
C ASP A 80 -14.38 -4.42 -0.41
N GLU A 81 -15.51 -3.72 -0.43
CA GLU A 81 -15.64 -2.30 -0.77
C GLU A 81 -14.89 -1.84 -2.07
N THR A 82 -14.54 -2.77 -2.96
CA THR A 82 -13.65 -2.51 -4.11
C THR A 82 -14.28 -2.94 -5.43
N LEU A 83 -14.33 -2.01 -6.39
CA LEU A 83 -14.93 -2.21 -7.72
C LEU A 83 -13.92 -1.96 -8.85
N HIS A 84 -14.15 -2.62 -9.99
CA HIS A 84 -13.39 -2.41 -11.24
C HIS A 84 -11.87 -2.61 -11.10
N ILE A 85 -11.49 -3.64 -10.33
CA ILE A 85 -10.10 -4.02 -10.07
C ILE A 85 -9.43 -4.41 -11.38
N ARG A 86 -8.22 -3.87 -11.62
CA ARG A 86 -7.43 -4.15 -12.81
C ARG A 86 -5.97 -3.85 -12.61
N TRP A 87 -5.15 -4.52 -13.40
CA TRP A 87 -3.75 -4.14 -13.59
C TRP A 87 -3.66 -2.94 -14.53
N GLU A 88 -2.81 -1.99 -14.19
CA GLU A 88 -2.55 -0.79 -15.00
C GLU A 88 -1.07 -0.70 -15.34
N ALA A 89 -0.76 -0.30 -16.57
CA ALA A 89 0.61 -0.03 -16.96
C ALA A 89 1.10 1.26 -16.30
N ILE A 90 2.38 1.29 -15.91
CA ILE A 90 2.98 2.46 -15.23
C ILE A 90 2.89 3.73 -16.07
N GLU A 91 3.02 3.63 -17.39
CA GLU A 91 2.88 4.78 -18.28
C GLU A 91 1.46 5.33 -18.32
N ASP A 92 0.45 4.45 -18.37
CA ASP A 92 -0.96 4.84 -18.38
C ASP A 92 -1.36 5.47 -17.04
N LEU A 93 -0.90 4.88 -15.93
CA LEU A 93 -1.03 5.44 -14.58
C LEU A 93 -0.39 6.82 -14.46
N TYR A 94 0.80 7.01 -15.01
CA TYR A 94 1.49 8.30 -15.01
C TYR A 94 0.73 9.35 -15.84
N LEU A 95 0.28 9.00 -17.03
CA LEU A 95 -0.52 9.89 -17.88
C LEU A 95 -1.85 10.26 -17.20
N LEU A 96 -2.51 9.30 -16.55
CA LEU A 96 -3.74 9.54 -15.80
C LEU A 96 -3.51 10.50 -14.64
N MET A 97 -2.44 10.28 -13.86
CA MET A 97 -2.07 11.17 -12.76
C MET A 97 -1.68 12.57 -13.23
N LYS A 98 -1.05 12.69 -14.41
CA LYS A 98 -0.68 13.98 -14.99
C LYS A 98 -1.89 14.75 -15.52
N ASN A 99 -2.80 14.06 -16.21
CA ASN A 99 -3.90 14.70 -16.92
C ASN A 99 -5.15 14.90 -16.05
N ASP A 100 -5.43 13.97 -15.14
CA ASP A 100 -6.58 14.05 -14.24
C ASP A 100 -6.29 13.42 -12.86
N PRO A 101 -5.43 14.06 -12.04
CA PRO A 101 -5.01 13.51 -10.76
C PRO A 101 -6.19 13.28 -9.81
N ARG A 102 -7.29 14.04 -9.93
CA ARG A 102 -8.44 13.97 -9.01
C ARG A 102 -9.26 12.68 -9.13
N LYS A 103 -8.93 11.80 -10.07
CA LYS A 103 -9.48 10.45 -10.14
C LYS A 103 -8.94 9.51 -9.06
N PHE A 104 -7.85 9.88 -8.39
CA PHE A 104 -7.30 9.14 -7.27
C PHE A 104 -7.67 9.83 -5.95
N SER A 105 -7.80 9.04 -4.88
CA SER A 105 -8.04 9.57 -3.54
C SER A 105 -6.92 10.54 -3.11
N ASP A 106 -7.22 11.46 -2.19
CA ASP A 106 -6.21 12.39 -1.65
C ASP A 106 -4.95 11.69 -1.12
N VAL A 107 -5.15 10.57 -0.42
CA VAL A 107 -4.08 9.77 0.19
C VAL A 107 -3.26 9.08 -0.90
N ASP A 108 -3.91 8.40 -1.85
CA ASP A 108 -3.24 7.66 -2.92
C ASP A 108 -2.51 8.59 -3.90
N ARG A 109 -3.04 9.79 -4.15
CA ARG A 109 -2.36 10.79 -4.99
C ARG A 109 -0.95 11.08 -4.50
N ALA A 110 -0.76 11.26 -3.19
CA ALA A 110 0.54 11.54 -2.63
C ALA A 110 1.48 10.33 -2.78
N GLY A 111 1.00 9.13 -2.44
CA GLY A 111 1.75 7.87 -2.57
C GLY A 111 2.16 7.58 -4.02
N LEU A 112 1.24 7.69 -4.96
CA LEU A 112 1.48 7.46 -6.38
C LEU A 112 2.45 8.48 -6.98
N LYS A 113 2.37 9.77 -6.60
CA LYS A 113 3.38 10.77 -7.02
C LYS A 113 4.77 10.41 -6.51
N TYR A 114 4.86 9.97 -5.25
CA TYR A 114 6.13 9.52 -4.67
C TYR A 114 6.67 8.31 -5.44
N TYR A 115 5.83 7.29 -5.67
CA TYR A 115 6.19 6.07 -6.39
C TYR A 115 6.66 6.34 -7.82
N LEU A 116 5.88 7.08 -8.61
CA LEU A 116 6.21 7.41 -9.99
C LEU A 116 7.50 8.23 -10.10
N LYS A 117 7.74 9.17 -9.18
CA LYS A 117 8.98 9.96 -9.14
C LYS A 117 10.19 9.12 -8.77
N HIS A 118 10.12 8.37 -7.67
CA HIS A 118 11.30 7.73 -7.07
C HIS A 118 11.60 6.33 -7.64
N LYS A 119 10.57 5.57 -8.08
CA LYS A 119 10.78 4.25 -8.69
C LYS A 119 11.00 4.33 -10.21
N PHE A 120 10.41 5.32 -10.89
CA PHE A 120 10.42 5.41 -12.36
C PHE A 120 10.94 6.74 -12.92
N GLY A 121 11.41 7.67 -12.09
CA GLY A 121 11.99 8.94 -12.54
C GLY A 121 11.00 9.91 -13.20
N LYS A 122 9.68 9.71 -13.02
CA LYS A 122 8.66 10.57 -13.63
C LYS A 122 8.64 11.96 -12.99
N GLN A 123 8.37 12.98 -13.80
CA GLN A 123 8.28 14.37 -13.37
C GLN A 123 6.86 14.89 -13.57
N PHE A 124 6.38 15.71 -12.63
CA PHE A 124 5.04 16.30 -12.67
C PHE A 124 5.08 17.82 -12.86
N GLU A 125 6.25 18.35 -13.23
CA GLU A 125 6.54 19.75 -13.54
C GLU A 125 6.27 20.08 -15.01
#